data_AF-Q4SZN1-F1
#
_entry.id   AF-Q4SZN1-F1
#
_cell.length_a   1.000
_cell.length_b   1.000
_cell.length_c   1.000
_cell.angle_alpha   90.00
_cell.angle_beta   90.00
_cell.angle_gamma   90.00
#
_symmetry.space_group_name_H-M   'P 1'
#
loop_
_entity.id
_entity.type
_entity.pdbx_description
1 polymer ?
#
loop_
_entity_poly.entity_id
_entity_poly.type
_entity_poly.pdbx_seq_one_letter_code
_entity_poly.pdbx_strand_id
1 'polypeptide(L)'
;MKKSYCRHNSSVDNNLHTTAICPDVILAYTEGLHGKWLFTEIRAIFSRRYLLQNTAVEIFMANRMAVMFNFPDAATVKKVVHSLPRVGVGTNFGLPQTRRISLATPKQLFKAANMTQRWQRREITNFEYLIFVNTIAGRTYNDLNQYPVFPWVITNYDSDELDLTLPSNFRDLSKPIGALNPKRAAFFSDRFESWEDDQVPKFHYGTHYSTSSFTLMWLLRILLPITTNDHADRTFSSVSRAWRNCQRDTSDVK
;
A
#
# COMPACT_ATOMS: atom_id res chain seq x y z
N MET A 1 -16.99 -32.14 9.58
CA MET A 1 -15.91 -32.35 8.58
C MET A 1 -16.52 -32.91 7.30
N LYS A 2 -16.69 -32.09 6.26
CA LYS A 2 -16.87 -32.56 4.88
C LYS A 2 -15.80 -31.86 4.05
N LYS A 3 -14.79 -32.60 3.60
CA LYS A 3 -13.82 -32.15 2.61
C LYS A 3 -14.56 -32.09 1.26
N SER A 4 -14.83 -30.90 0.74
CA SER A 4 -15.20 -30.75 -0.66
C SER A 4 -13.91 -30.77 -1.49
N TYR A 5 -13.65 -31.91 -2.13
CA TYR A 5 -12.67 -32.01 -3.20
C TYR A 5 -13.31 -31.45 -4.49
N CYS A 6 -12.73 -30.40 -5.06
CA CYS A 6 -13.05 -29.98 -6.42
C CYS A 6 -12.64 -31.09 -7.40
N ARG A 7 -13.61 -31.75 -8.03
CA ARG A 7 -13.35 -32.70 -9.12
C ARG A 7 -12.87 -31.92 -10.35
N HIS A 8 -11.65 -32.21 -10.81
CA HIS A 8 -11.21 -31.86 -12.16
C HIS A 8 -11.89 -32.83 -13.15
N ASN A 9 -12.71 -32.31 -14.05
CA ASN A 9 -13.04 -33.02 -15.28
C ASN A 9 -11.96 -32.67 -16.31
N SER A 10 -11.26 -33.70 -16.75
CA SER A 10 -10.27 -33.67 -17.81
C SER A 10 -10.96 -33.49 -19.17
N SER A 11 -10.77 -32.33 -19.79
CA SER A 11 -10.75 -32.19 -21.25
C SER A 11 -9.50 -31.41 -21.62
N VAL A 12 -8.69 -32.02 -22.47
CA VAL A 12 -7.41 -31.51 -22.95
C VAL A 12 -7.68 -30.33 -23.86
N ASP A 13 -7.39 -29.11 -23.38
CA ASP A 13 -7.18 -27.94 -24.23
C ASP A 13 -5.90 -27.23 -23.77
N ASN A 14 -4.87 -27.34 -24.61
CA ASN A 14 -3.62 -26.61 -24.49
C ASN A 14 -3.89 -25.13 -24.77
N ASN A 15 -4.15 -24.30 -23.75
CA ASN A 15 -3.96 -22.85 -23.80
C ASN A 15 -3.97 -22.24 -22.38
N LEU A 16 -2.89 -21.50 -22.06
CA LEU A 16 -2.64 -20.66 -20.87
C LEU A 16 -3.52 -20.90 -19.63
N HIS A 17 -3.02 -21.71 -18.69
CA HIS A 17 -3.55 -21.79 -17.34
C HIS A 17 -3.23 -20.52 -16.53
N THR A 18 -4.09 -19.51 -16.61
CA THR A 18 -4.37 -18.66 -15.45
C THR A 18 -5.41 -19.40 -14.60
N THR A 19 -4.97 -20.15 -13.61
CA THR A 19 -5.87 -20.71 -12.59
C THR A 19 -6.57 -19.56 -11.88
N ALA A 20 -7.85 -19.33 -12.19
CA ALA A 20 -8.67 -18.37 -11.47
C ALA A 20 -8.78 -18.80 -10.00
N ILE A 21 -8.54 -17.87 -9.07
CA ILE A 21 -8.68 -18.11 -7.63
C ILE A 21 -10.16 -18.48 -7.37
N CYS A 22 -10.40 -19.59 -6.66
CA CYS A 22 -11.74 -20.00 -6.30
C CYS A 22 -12.39 -18.95 -5.37
N PRO A 23 -13.55 -18.37 -5.73
CA PRO A 23 -14.22 -17.34 -4.92
C PRO A 23 -14.48 -17.77 -3.47
N ASP A 24 -14.77 -19.05 -3.24
CA ASP A 24 -15.02 -19.60 -1.90
C ASP A 24 -13.80 -19.50 -0.99
N VAL A 25 -12.58 -19.60 -1.56
CA VAL A 25 -11.34 -19.44 -0.81
C VAL A 25 -11.16 -17.98 -0.39
N ILE A 26 -11.41 -17.03 -1.29
CA ILE A 26 -11.30 -15.59 -0.99
C ILE A 26 -12.32 -15.19 0.08
N LEU A 27 -13.57 -15.65 -0.07
CA LEU A 27 -14.64 -15.34 0.89
C LEU A 27 -14.36 -15.89 2.29
N ALA A 28 -13.66 -17.03 2.40
CA ALA A 28 -13.27 -17.59 3.70
C ALA A 28 -12.31 -16.69 4.50
N TYR A 29 -11.47 -15.90 3.81
CA TYR A 29 -10.55 -14.94 4.44
C TYR A 29 -11.12 -13.51 4.51
N THR A 30 -12.34 -13.29 4.02
CA THR A 30 -12.99 -11.98 4.04
C THR A 30 -13.74 -11.78 5.35
N GLU A 31 -13.25 -10.88 6.19
CA GLU A 31 -13.97 -10.46 7.38
C GLU A 31 -15.04 -9.39 7.04
N GLY A 32 -16.14 -9.39 7.78
CA GLY A 32 -17.13 -8.31 7.71
C GLY A 32 -18.27 -8.47 6.70
N LEU A 33 -18.36 -9.60 5.97
CA LEU A 33 -19.50 -9.89 5.07
C LEU A 33 -20.87 -9.73 5.76
N HIS A 34 -20.96 -10.15 7.02
CA HIS A 34 -22.10 -9.91 7.91
C HIS A 34 -21.65 -9.26 9.22
N GLY A 35 -20.65 -8.38 9.13
CA GLY A 35 -20.02 -7.77 10.28
C GLY A 35 -20.96 -6.89 11.09
N LYS A 36 -20.77 -6.89 12.42
CA LYS A 36 -21.43 -5.97 13.34
C LYS A 36 -20.37 -5.27 14.18
N TRP A 37 -20.36 -3.94 14.12
CA TRP A 37 -19.39 -3.12 14.84
C TRP A 37 -20.13 -2.23 15.85
N LEU A 38 -19.81 -2.41 17.13
CA LEU A 38 -20.39 -1.60 18.21
C LEU A 38 -19.77 -0.20 18.20
N PHE A 39 -20.60 0.83 18.34
CA PHE A 39 -20.14 2.22 18.35
C PHE A 39 -19.16 2.53 19.49
N THR A 40 -19.30 1.87 20.63
CA THR A 40 -18.40 1.99 21.78
C THR A 40 -16.98 1.50 21.49
N GLU A 41 -16.82 0.63 20.50
CA GLU A 41 -15.54 0.04 20.11
C GLU A 41 -14.82 0.84 19.03
N ILE A 42 -15.48 1.83 18.40
CA ILE A 42 -14.88 2.65 17.35
C ILE A 42 -13.88 3.62 17.98
N ARG A 43 -12.64 3.66 17.47
CA ARG A 43 -11.55 4.50 17.98
C ARG A 43 -11.07 5.57 17.01
N ALA A 44 -11.18 5.34 15.71
CA ALA A 44 -10.87 6.34 14.70
C ALA A 44 -11.69 6.11 13.42
N ILE A 45 -12.00 7.19 12.72
CA ILE A 45 -12.73 7.19 11.45
C ILE A 45 -11.99 8.12 10.50
N PHE A 46 -11.63 7.59 9.34
CA PHE A 46 -10.93 8.33 8.30
C PHE A 46 -11.73 8.36 7.00
N SER A 47 -11.82 9.52 6.37
CA SER A 47 -12.13 9.62 4.95
C SER A 47 -11.00 8.99 4.14
N ARG A 48 -11.37 8.20 3.13
CA ARG A 48 -10.44 7.49 2.24
C ARG A 48 -10.81 7.70 0.79
N ARG A 49 -9.86 7.35 -0.08
CA ARG A 49 -10.09 7.26 -1.51
C ARG A 49 -10.22 5.79 -1.91
N TYR A 50 -11.07 5.51 -2.87
CA TYR A 50 -11.14 4.22 -3.55
C TYR A 50 -11.11 4.50 -5.05
N LEU A 51 -10.18 3.85 -5.77
CA LEU A 51 -9.92 4.14 -7.19
C LEU A 51 -9.73 5.65 -7.45
N LEU A 52 -8.97 6.30 -6.55
CA LEU A 52 -8.70 7.75 -6.54
C LEU A 52 -9.92 8.67 -6.28
N GLN A 53 -11.13 8.11 -6.10
CA GLN A 53 -12.34 8.86 -5.78
C GLN A 53 -12.50 9.02 -4.26
N ASN A 54 -12.86 10.21 -3.79
CA ASN A 54 -13.04 10.48 -2.35
C ASN A 54 -14.41 10.01 -1.83
N THR A 55 -14.65 8.70 -1.94
CA THR A 55 -15.95 8.05 -1.71
C THR A 55 -15.87 6.93 -0.68
N ALA A 56 -14.78 6.80 0.06
CA ALA A 56 -14.59 5.72 1.02
C ALA A 56 -14.41 6.21 2.46
N VAL A 57 -14.69 5.31 3.41
CA VAL A 57 -14.46 5.51 4.84
C VAL A 57 -13.78 4.28 5.41
N GLU A 58 -12.79 4.49 6.26
CA GLU A 58 -12.15 3.43 7.05
C GLU A 58 -12.36 3.67 8.54
N ILE A 59 -12.78 2.61 9.24
CA ILE A 59 -13.15 2.64 10.65
C ILE A 59 -12.21 1.71 11.40
N PHE A 60 -11.54 2.23 12.43
CA PHE A 60 -10.62 1.50 13.29
C PHE A 60 -11.27 1.22 14.63
N MET A 61 -11.16 -0.04 15.07
CA MET A 61 -11.78 -0.57 16.27
C MET A 61 -10.76 -0.69 17.42
N ALA A 62 -11.25 -0.88 18.65
CA ALA A 62 -10.42 -0.99 19.85
C ALA A 62 -9.46 -2.19 19.82
N ASN A 63 -9.89 -3.29 19.19
CA ASN A 63 -9.09 -4.49 18.97
C ASN A 63 -8.05 -4.33 17.83
N ARG A 64 -7.82 -3.11 17.34
CA ARG A 64 -6.90 -2.76 16.24
C ARG A 64 -7.30 -3.29 14.87
N MET A 65 -8.48 -3.92 14.73
CA MET A 65 -9.05 -4.24 13.44
C MET A 65 -9.54 -2.97 12.76
N ALA A 66 -9.49 -2.97 11.43
CA ALA A 66 -10.02 -1.88 10.61
C ALA A 66 -10.90 -2.45 9.50
N VAL A 67 -12.02 -1.80 9.23
CA VAL A 67 -12.89 -2.12 8.10
C VAL A 67 -13.02 -0.91 7.21
N MET A 68 -12.97 -1.13 5.90
CA MET A 68 -13.10 -0.09 4.89
C MET A 68 -14.36 -0.30 4.06
N PHE A 69 -15.09 0.79 3.82
CA PHE A 69 -16.29 0.83 2.98
C PHE A 69 -16.12 1.85 1.88
N ASN A 70 -16.52 1.50 0.65
CA ASN A 70 -16.69 2.45 -0.43
C ASN A 70 -18.18 2.76 -0.62
N PHE A 71 -18.49 4.00 -0.97
CA PHE A 71 -19.84 4.50 -1.19
C PHE A 71 -19.98 5.06 -2.62
N PRO A 72 -21.21 5.34 -3.08
CA PRO A 72 -21.43 5.90 -4.42
C PRO A 72 -20.83 7.30 -4.61
N ASP A 73 -20.84 8.13 -3.58
CA ASP A 73 -20.45 9.54 -3.68
C ASP A 73 -19.95 10.13 -2.33
N ALA A 74 -19.30 11.28 -2.41
CA ALA A 74 -18.73 11.98 -1.26
C ALA A 74 -19.79 12.58 -0.31
N ALA A 75 -21.01 12.86 -0.79
CA ALA A 75 -22.10 13.34 0.06
C ALA A 75 -22.62 12.21 0.97
N THR A 76 -22.66 10.98 0.46
CA THR A 76 -22.97 9.77 1.23
C THR A 76 -21.91 9.51 2.31
N VAL A 77 -20.63 9.62 1.97
CA VAL A 77 -19.53 9.59 2.97
C VAL A 77 -19.78 10.60 4.09
N LYS A 78 -20.12 11.84 3.74
CA LYS A 78 -20.42 12.88 4.73
C LYS A 78 -21.59 12.46 5.62
N LYS A 79 -22.72 11.99 5.06
CA LYS A 79 -23.88 11.53 5.83
C LYS A 79 -23.51 10.40 6.80
N VAL A 80 -22.77 9.39 6.33
CA VAL A 80 -22.31 8.26 7.15
C VAL A 80 -21.47 8.74 8.34
N VAL A 81 -20.46 9.59 8.10
CA VAL A 81 -19.62 10.14 9.18
C VAL A 81 -20.43 10.98 10.17
N HIS A 82 -21.51 11.64 9.74
CA HIS A 82 -22.41 12.38 10.65
C HIS A 82 -23.20 11.46 11.58
N SER A 83 -23.53 10.24 11.14
CA SER A 83 -24.21 9.24 11.94
C SER A 83 -23.27 8.42 12.85
N LEU A 84 -21.96 8.43 12.58
CA LEU A 84 -20.96 7.73 13.39
C LEU A 84 -20.55 8.50 14.66
N PRO A 85 -19.94 7.81 15.66
CA PRO A 85 -19.39 8.44 16.86
C PRO A 85 -18.35 9.53 16.56
N ARG A 86 -18.27 10.53 17.45
CA ARG A 86 -17.35 11.67 17.31
C ARG A 86 -15.94 11.31 17.81
N VAL A 87 -15.25 10.43 17.09
CA VAL A 87 -13.90 9.96 17.48
C VAL A 87 -12.77 10.64 16.70
N GLY A 88 -13.10 11.38 15.63
CA GLY A 88 -12.09 11.97 14.74
C GLY A 88 -11.22 10.90 14.10
N VAL A 89 -9.93 11.18 13.99
CA VAL A 89 -8.90 10.24 13.49
C VAL A 89 -8.15 9.54 14.64
N GLY A 90 -8.79 9.43 15.80
CA GLY A 90 -8.18 8.90 17.01
C GLY A 90 -7.34 9.93 17.76
N THR A 91 -6.69 9.50 18.84
CA THR A 91 -5.94 10.35 19.78
C THR A 91 -4.44 10.45 19.46
N ASN A 92 -3.92 9.53 18.65
CA ASN A 92 -2.48 9.33 18.49
C ASN A 92 -1.78 10.47 17.72
N PHE A 93 -2.52 11.27 16.96
CA PHE A 93 -1.95 12.32 16.10
C PHE A 93 -2.02 13.72 16.71
N GLY A 94 -2.46 13.84 17.98
CA GLY A 94 -2.60 15.13 18.65
C GLY A 94 -3.69 16.03 18.03
N LEU A 95 -4.70 15.42 17.39
CA LEU A 95 -5.77 16.11 16.70
C LEU A 95 -7.09 16.07 17.50
N PRO A 96 -7.96 17.09 17.38
CA PRO A 96 -9.27 17.06 18.01
C PRO A 96 -10.15 15.92 17.49
N GLN A 97 -10.85 15.23 18.40
CA GLN A 97 -11.75 14.13 18.07
C GLN A 97 -13.10 14.64 17.55
N THR A 98 -13.11 15.21 16.34
CA THR A 98 -14.31 15.78 15.72
C THR A 98 -14.60 15.13 14.36
N ARG A 99 -15.87 15.11 13.96
CA ARG A 99 -16.28 14.63 12.62
C ARG A 99 -15.67 15.44 11.48
N ARG A 100 -15.40 16.72 11.72
CA ARG A 100 -14.68 17.59 10.79
C ARG A 100 -13.27 17.06 10.51
N ILE A 101 -12.59 16.54 11.53
CA ILE A 101 -11.25 15.95 11.40
C ILE A 101 -11.32 14.60 10.68
N SER A 102 -12.36 13.77 10.91
CA SER A 102 -12.58 12.54 10.12
C SER A 102 -12.77 12.81 8.62
N LEU A 103 -13.36 13.97 8.26
CA LEU A 103 -13.59 14.40 6.88
C LEU A 103 -12.47 15.30 6.32
N ALA A 104 -11.42 15.56 7.08
CA ALA A 104 -10.35 16.46 6.67
C ALA A 104 -9.49 15.84 5.57
N THR A 105 -9.00 16.68 4.67
CA THR A 105 -8.07 16.25 3.62
C THR A 105 -6.72 15.83 4.22
N PRO A 106 -5.94 14.96 3.54
CA PRO A 106 -4.58 14.60 3.97
C PRO A 106 -3.70 15.80 4.30
N LYS A 107 -3.77 16.86 3.47
CA LYS A 107 -3.00 18.10 3.67
C LYS A 107 -3.40 18.84 4.94
N GLN A 108 -4.69 18.87 5.28
CA GLN A 108 -5.18 19.48 6.52
C GLN A 108 -4.76 18.67 7.74
N LEU A 109 -4.86 17.34 7.68
CA LEU A 109 -4.42 16.44 8.76
C LEU A 109 -2.93 16.60 9.03
N PHE A 110 -2.11 16.58 7.98
CA PHE A 110 -0.65 16.74 8.10
C PHE A 110 -0.27 18.08 8.75
N LYS A 111 -0.89 19.18 8.32
CA LYS A 111 -0.60 20.52 8.84
C LYS A 111 -1.02 20.69 10.30
N ALA A 112 -2.12 20.07 10.72
CA ALA A 112 -2.68 20.23 12.05
C ALA A 112 -2.10 19.26 13.09
N ALA A 113 -1.59 18.10 12.66
CA ALA A 113 -1.00 17.11 13.55
C ALA A 113 0.33 17.60 14.12
N ASN A 114 0.66 17.18 15.34
CA ASN A 114 1.94 17.48 15.99
C ASN A 114 3.03 16.42 15.72
N MET A 115 2.75 15.44 14.87
CA MET A 115 3.59 14.27 14.64
C MET A 115 4.97 14.62 14.06
N THR A 116 5.05 15.62 13.18
CA THR A 116 6.33 16.06 12.60
C THR A 116 7.27 16.63 13.67
N GLN A 117 6.74 17.44 14.59
CA GLN A 117 7.52 18.00 15.69
C GLN A 117 7.99 16.90 16.65
N ARG A 118 7.12 15.94 16.97
CA ARG A 118 7.46 14.79 17.81
C ARG A 118 8.56 13.94 17.19
N TRP A 119 8.49 13.72 15.87
CA TRP A 119 9.54 13.01 15.12
C TRP A 119 10.88 13.76 15.14
N GLN A 120 10.86 15.08 14.89
CA GLN A 120 12.07 15.92 14.95
C GLN A 120 12.72 15.93 16.35
N ARG A 121 11.89 15.86 17.41
CA ARG A 121 12.33 15.73 18.81
C ARG A 121 12.73 14.32 19.21
N ARG A 122 12.64 13.35 18.29
CA ARG A 122 12.91 11.92 18.52
C ARG A 122 12.00 11.27 19.55
N GLU A 123 10.81 11.81 19.77
CA GLU A 123 9.76 11.20 20.61
C GLU A 123 9.07 10.03 19.91
N ILE A 124 9.17 9.97 18.58
CA ILE A 124 8.70 8.86 17.75
C ILE A 124 9.78 8.48 16.74
N THR A 125 9.81 7.21 16.38
CA THR A 125 10.77 6.62 15.44
C THR A 125 10.47 7.00 13.99
N ASN A 126 11.46 6.80 13.10
CA ASN A 126 11.26 6.93 11.65
C ASN A 126 10.14 6.02 11.14
N PHE A 127 10.05 4.79 11.67
CA PHE A 127 9.02 3.84 11.30
C PHE A 127 7.63 4.35 11.65
N GLU A 128 7.42 4.82 12.89
CA GLU A 128 6.14 5.36 13.33
C GLU A 128 5.74 6.61 12.55
N TYR A 129 6.70 7.49 12.24
CA TYR A 129 6.44 8.67 11.44
C TYR A 129 6.06 8.31 10.00
N LEU A 130 6.73 7.33 9.38
CA LEU A 130 6.35 6.82 8.05
C LEU A 130 4.98 6.14 8.05
N ILE A 131 4.63 5.38 9.10
CA ILE A 131 3.27 4.86 9.28
C ILE A 131 2.27 6.01 9.33
N PHE A 132 2.52 7.04 10.13
CA PHE A 132 1.66 8.23 10.21
C PHE A 132 1.46 8.87 8.83
N VAL A 133 2.54 9.15 8.10
CA VAL A 133 2.47 9.76 6.76
C VAL A 133 1.67 8.89 5.79
N ASN A 134 1.86 7.57 5.81
CA ASN A 134 1.07 6.63 5.01
C ASN A 134 -0.42 6.68 5.38
N THR A 135 -0.75 6.60 6.67
CA THR A 135 -2.14 6.57 7.15
C THR A 135 -2.89 7.86 6.80
N ILE A 136 -2.28 9.04 6.97
CA ILE A 136 -2.95 10.30 6.61
C ILE A 136 -3.04 10.51 5.10
N ALA A 137 -2.11 9.94 4.32
CA ALA A 137 -2.17 9.95 2.86
C ALA A 137 -3.28 9.04 2.30
N GLY A 138 -3.95 8.26 3.15
CA GLY A 138 -5.03 7.36 2.79
C GLY A 138 -4.57 5.93 2.48
N ARG A 139 -3.30 5.60 2.74
CA ARG A 139 -2.78 4.23 2.58
C ARG A 139 -3.35 3.32 3.66
N THR A 140 -3.68 2.09 3.29
CA THR A 140 -4.37 1.12 4.16
C THR A 140 -3.98 -0.32 3.82
N TYR A 141 -4.10 -1.21 4.80
CA TYR A 141 -3.97 -2.65 4.61
C TYR A 141 -5.23 -3.29 3.97
N ASN A 142 -6.37 -2.61 4.00
CA ASN A 142 -7.65 -3.09 3.46
C ASN A 142 -7.76 -2.97 1.92
N ASP A 143 -6.93 -2.13 1.29
CA ASP A 143 -6.84 -1.99 -0.17
C ASP A 143 -5.39 -2.17 -0.61
N LEU A 144 -5.07 -3.32 -1.20
CA LEU A 144 -3.72 -3.67 -1.63
C LEU A 144 -3.18 -2.73 -2.71
N ASN A 145 -4.04 -2.02 -3.47
CA ASN A 145 -3.60 -1.01 -4.44
C ASN A 145 -3.10 0.27 -3.75
N GLN A 146 -3.49 0.48 -2.50
CA GLN A 146 -3.13 1.63 -1.67
C GLN A 146 -2.33 1.20 -0.44
N TYR A 147 -1.58 0.10 -0.55
CA TYR A 147 -0.76 -0.42 0.55
C TYR A 147 0.29 0.60 1.04
N PRO A 148 0.63 0.64 2.34
CA PRO A 148 1.66 1.52 2.87
C PRO A 148 3.01 1.36 2.16
N VAL A 149 3.68 2.49 1.91
CA VAL A 149 4.94 2.55 1.15
C VAL A 149 6.09 2.93 2.08
N PHE A 150 7.18 2.19 1.99
CA PHE A 150 8.43 2.42 2.70
C PHE A 150 9.59 2.49 1.71
N PRO A 151 10.58 3.36 1.94
CA PRO A 151 11.73 3.45 1.05
C PRO A 151 12.67 2.25 1.26
N TRP A 152 13.33 1.82 0.18
CA TRP A 152 14.57 1.07 0.30
C TRP A 152 15.60 1.92 1.06
N VAL A 153 16.28 1.33 2.04
CA VAL A 153 17.29 2.04 2.85
C VAL A 153 18.69 1.50 2.59
N ILE A 154 18.85 0.17 2.59
CA ILE A 154 20.13 -0.49 2.35
C ILE A 154 20.32 -0.74 0.85
N THR A 155 21.55 -0.61 0.36
CA THR A 155 21.94 -0.87 -1.04
C THR A 155 22.82 -2.10 -1.19
N ASN A 156 23.52 -2.51 -0.12
CA ASN A 156 24.44 -3.64 -0.11
C ASN A 156 23.76 -4.89 0.48
N TYR A 157 23.51 -5.88 -0.38
CA TYR A 157 22.90 -7.17 -0.03
C TYR A 157 23.80 -8.36 -0.40
N ASP A 158 25.05 -8.08 -0.77
CA ASP A 158 26.00 -9.09 -1.28
C ASP A 158 27.18 -9.31 -0.32
N SER A 159 27.46 -8.36 0.57
CA SER A 159 28.52 -8.51 1.59
C SER A 159 28.05 -9.36 2.78
N ASP A 160 28.96 -10.17 3.32
CA ASP A 160 28.68 -10.99 4.51
C ASP A 160 28.48 -10.14 5.78
N GLU A 161 29.17 -9.01 5.86
CA GLU A 161 29.02 -8.01 6.93
C GLU A 161 28.48 -6.69 6.39
N LEU A 162 27.56 -6.09 7.15
CA LEU A 162 26.94 -4.80 6.83
C LEU A 162 27.36 -3.73 7.85
N ASP A 163 28.35 -2.92 7.49
CA ASP A 163 28.75 -1.77 8.29
C ASP A 163 27.76 -0.61 8.11
N LEU A 164 27.04 -0.28 9.18
CA LEU A 164 26.04 0.80 9.22
C LEU A 164 26.66 2.20 9.38
N THR A 165 27.98 2.31 9.47
CA THR A 165 28.69 3.58 9.48
C THR A 165 29.14 4.01 8.09
N LEU A 166 29.22 3.08 7.13
CA LEU A 166 29.61 3.36 5.75
C LEU A 166 28.45 3.99 4.96
N PRO A 167 28.58 5.25 4.49
CA PRO A 167 27.51 5.90 3.73
C PRO A 167 27.14 5.20 2.42
N SER A 168 28.09 4.47 1.81
CA SER A 168 27.87 3.71 0.57
C SER A 168 26.87 2.56 0.69
N ASN A 169 26.66 2.05 1.91
CA ASN A 169 25.67 0.99 2.20
C ASN A 169 24.23 1.52 2.26
N PHE A 170 24.05 2.85 2.22
CA PHE A 170 22.75 3.49 2.27
C PHE A 170 22.36 4.10 0.94
N ARG A 171 21.05 4.03 0.68
CA ARG A 171 20.43 4.62 -0.49
C ARG A 171 20.40 6.13 -0.35
N ASP A 172 20.68 6.83 -1.45
CA ASP A 172 20.31 8.24 -1.59
C ASP A 172 18.78 8.41 -1.51
N LEU A 173 18.29 8.86 -0.36
CA LEU A 173 16.87 9.09 -0.09
C LEU A 173 16.33 10.37 -0.76
N SER A 174 17.18 11.21 -1.34
CA SER A 174 16.76 12.41 -2.07
C SER A 174 16.23 12.08 -3.48
N LYS A 175 16.52 10.88 -3.99
CA LYS A 175 16.21 10.46 -5.36
C LYS A 175 15.16 9.35 -5.39
N PRO A 176 14.30 9.29 -6.43
CA PRO A 176 13.43 8.13 -6.69
C PRO A 176 14.23 6.92 -7.19
N ILE A 177 13.65 5.71 -7.13
CA ILE A 177 14.33 4.44 -7.54
C ILE A 177 14.89 4.56 -8.96
N GLY A 178 14.08 5.06 -9.89
CA GLY A 178 14.45 5.24 -11.29
C GLY A 178 15.71 6.08 -11.53
N ALA A 179 16.00 7.02 -10.63
CA ALA A 179 17.11 7.97 -10.74
C ALA A 179 18.40 7.55 -10.03
N LEU A 180 18.44 6.38 -9.39
CA LEU A 180 19.64 5.92 -8.67
C LEU A 180 20.75 5.46 -9.62
N ASN A 181 20.39 4.72 -10.66
CA ASN A 181 21.32 4.26 -11.68
C ASN A 181 21.43 5.33 -12.78
N PRO A 182 22.59 5.98 -12.97
CA PRO A 182 22.74 7.09 -13.91
C PRO A 182 22.38 6.74 -15.35
N LYS A 183 22.74 5.52 -15.81
CA LYS A 183 22.40 5.05 -17.16
C LYS A 183 20.90 4.96 -17.37
N ARG A 184 20.19 4.49 -16.34
CA ARG A 184 18.72 4.35 -16.38
C ARG A 184 18.03 5.71 -16.21
N ALA A 185 18.59 6.59 -15.38
CA ALA A 185 18.11 7.94 -15.23
C ALA A 185 18.13 8.69 -16.57
N ALA A 186 19.24 8.59 -17.32
CA ALA A 186 19.36 9.17 -18.66
C ALA A 186 18.28 8.62 -19.61
N PHE A 187 18.08 7.30 -19.65
CA PHE A 187 17.02 6.70 -20.45
C PHE A 187 15.62 7.25 -20.12
N PHE A 188 15.30 7.44 -18.83
CA PHE A 188 14.01 8.00 -18.43
C PHE A 188 13.88 9.49 -18.75
N SER A 189 14.97 10.26 -18.66
CA SER A 189 15.01 11.66 -19.07
C SER A 189 14.80 11.79 -20.58
N ASP A 190 15.52 11.02 -21.39
CA ASP A 190 15.39 11.01 -22.84
C ASP A 190 13.96 10.66 -23.26
N ARG A 191 13.37 9.61 -22.66
CA ARG A 191 11.97 9.22 -22.89
C ARG A 191 11.00 10.35 -22.57
N PHE A 192 11.21 11.06 -21.47
CA PHE A 192 10.35 12.18 -21.07
C PHE A 192 10.47 13.34 -22.05
N GLU A 193 11.69 13.67 -22.46
CA GLU A 193 11.96 14.79 -23.38
C GLU A 193 11.40 14.51 -24.77
N SER A 194 11.64 13.32 -25.31
CA SER A 194 11.18 12.89 -26.65
C SER A 194 9.71 12.49 -26.71
N TRP A 195 8.95 12.65 -25.63
CA TRP A 195 7.54 12.30 -25.60
C TRP A 195 6.71 13.31 -26.39
N GLU A 196 6.13 12.84 -27.50
CA GLU A 196 5.28 13.62 -28.42
C GLU A 196 3.90 12.94 -28.51
N ASP A 197 3.07 13.15 -27.48
CA ASP A 197 1.67 12.72 -27.46
C ASP A 197 0.83 13.86 -26.88
N ASP A 198 -0.18 14.31 -27.62
CA ASP A 198 -1.04 15.42 -27.24
C ASP A 198 -2.13 15.04 -26.22
N GLN A 199 -2.43 13.74 -26.08
CA GLN A 199 -3.46 13.23 -25.17
C GLN A 199 -2.89 12.75 -23.84
N VAL A 200 -1.69 12.19 -23.85
CA VAL A 200 -1.04 11.63 -22.67
C VAL A 200 0.07 12.55 -22.16
N PRO A 201 -0.03 13.10 -20.93
CA PRO A 201 1.02 13.94 -20.36
C PRO A 201 2.36 13.20 -20.30
N LYS A 202 3.46 13.94 -20.47
CA LYS A 202 4.82 13.40 -20.36
C LYS A 202 5.05 12.73 -18.99
N PHE A 203 5.72 11.59 -18.97
CA PHE A 203 6.04 10.86 -17.74
C PHE A 203 7.39 10.13 -17.84
N HIS A 204 8.05 9.96 -16.70
CA HIS A 204 9.32 9.22 -16.62
C HIS A 204 9.08 7.71 -16.52
N TYR A 205 8.11 7.31 -15.71
CA TYR A 205 7.87 5.89 -15.37
C TYR A 205 6.47 5.47 -15.81
N GLY A 206 6.39 4.45 -16.66
CA GLY A 206 5.11 3.80 -17.01
C GLY A 206 4.65 2.79 -15.95
N THR A 207 5.48 2.52 -14.95
CA THR A 207 5.19 1.63 -13.83
C THR A 207 5.22 2.39 -12.51
N HIS A 208 4.53 1.87 -11.51
CA HIS A 208 4.32 2.53 -10.23
C HIS A 208 5.02 1.79 -9.10
N TYR A 209 5.56 2.50 -8.12
CA TYR A 209 6.32 1.92 -7.00
C TYR A 209 5.48 1.11 -6.00
N SER A 210 4.15 1.25 -6.06
CA SER A 210 3.19 0.59 -5.17
C SER A 210 2.05 0.03 -6.00
N THR A 211 1.91 -1.30 -6.02
CA THR A 211 0.82 -2.00 -6.71
C THR A 211 0.37 -3.18 -5.85
N SER A 212 -0.89 -3.61 -6.02
CA SER A 212 -1.40 -4.82 -5.36
C SER A 212 -0.59 -6.06 -5.73
N SER A 213 -0.16 -6.18 -6.99
CA SER A 213 0.73 -7.25 -7.45
C SER A 213 2.05 -7.30 -6.68
N PHE A 214 2.68 -6.15 -6.41
CA PHE A 214 3.91 -6.12 -5.60
C PHE A 214 3.65 -6.52 -4.16
N THR A 215 2.56 -6.05 -3.56
CA THR A 215 2.19 -6.43 -2.18
C THR A 215 2.00 -7.94 -2.06
N LEU A 216 1.27 -8.56 -3.00
CA LEU A 216 1.08 -10.01 -3.04
C LEU A 216 2.40 -10.75 -3.27
N MET A 217 3.24 -10.25 -4.17
CA MET A 217 4.57 -10.82 -4.43
C MET A 217 5.44 -10.82 -3.17
N TRP A 218 5.47 -9.73 -2.40
CA TRP A 218 6.24 -9.62 -1.16
C TRP A 218 5.69 -10.52 -0.04
N LEU A 219 4.37 -10.65 0.05
CA LEU A 219 3.68 -11.40 1.10
C LEU A 219 3.33 -12.83 0.72
N LEU A 220 3.85 -13.35 -0.39
CA LEU A 220 3.54 -14.66 -0.94
C LEU A 220 3.56 -15.77 0.13
N ARG A 221 4.57 -15.79 1.00
CA ARG A 221 4.73 -16.82 2.04
C ARG A 221 3.68 -16.75 3.16
N ILE A 222 3.03 -15.60 3.34
CA ILE A 222 1.99 -15.37 4.36
C ILE A 222 0.60 -15.54 3.75
N LEU A 223 0.41 -15.04 2.52
CA LEU A 223 -0.86 -15.07 1.78
C LEU A 223 -0.94 -16.27 0.82
N LEU A 224 -0.11 -17.30 1.04
CA LEU A 224 -0.03 -18.51 0.24
C LEU A 224 -1.41 -19.18 -0.01
N PRO A 225 -2.36 -19.18 0.95
CA PRO A 225 -3.68 -19.77 0.70
C PRO A 225 -4.57 -19.00 -0.29
N ILE A 226 -4.26 -17.72 -0.55
CA ILE A 226 -5.08 -16.80 -1.35
C ILE A 226 -4.43 -16.52 -2.71
N THR A 227 -3.12 -16.77 -2.84
CA THR A 227 -2.34 -16.50 -4.04
C THR A 227 -2.23 -17.72 -4.93
N THR A 228 -2.36 -17.54 -6.24
CA THR A 228 -2.04 -18.57 -7.22
C THR A 228 -0.53 -18.64 -7.39
N ASN A 229 0.01 -19.85 -7.50
CA ASN A 229 1.45 -20.03 -7.72
C ASN A 229 1.82 -19.46 -9.09
N ASP A 230 2.58 -18.36 -9.11
CA ASP A 230 3.27 -17.87 -10.32
C ASP A 230 4.50 -18.76 -10.60
N HIS A 231 5.04 -18.66 -11.80
CA HIS A 231 6.28 -19.33 -12.17
C HIS A 231 7.40 -18.99 -11.19
N ALA A 232 8.15 -20.01 -10.76
CA ALA A 232 9.19 -19.89 -9.74
C ALA A 232 10.18 -18.74 -10.03
N ASP A 233 10.53 -18.52 -11.30
CA ASP A 233 11.46 -17.46 -11.71
C ASP A 233 10.93 -16.03 -11.55
N ARG A 234 9.61 -15.87 -11.41
CA ARG A 234 8.93 -14.58 -11.19
C ARG A 234 8.54 -14.34 -9.74
N THR A 235 8.55 -15.39 -8.90
CA THR A 235 8.25 -15.27 -7.48
C THR A 235 9.37 -14.62 -6.69
N PHE A 236 9.01 -13.92 -5.60
CA PHE A 236 9.99 -13.35 -4.70
C PHE A 236 10.79 -14.46 -4.00
N SER A 237 12.10 -14.46 -4.25
CA SER A 237 13.04 -15.49 -3.76
C SER A 237 14.26 -14.92 -3.04
N SER A 238 14.70 -13.69 -3.36
CA SER A 238 15.91 -13.08 -2.79
C SER A 238 15.80 -11.56 -2.74
N VAL A 239 16.24 -10.97 -1.63
CA VAL A 239 16.30 -9.51 -1.44
C VAL A 239 17.35 -8.88 -2.37
N SER A 240 18.55 -9.46 -2.48
CA SER A 240 19.58 -9.01 -3.43
C SER A 240 19.07 -9.02 -4.87
N ARG A 241 18.36 -10.08 -5.28
CA ARG A 241 17.75 -10.16 -6.63
C ARG A 241 16.68 -9.08 -6.82
N ALA A 242 15.79 -8.90 -5.83
CA ALA A 242 14.74 -7.88 -5.90
C ALA A 242 15.32 -6.47 -6.02
N TRP A 243 16.32 -6.13 -5.19
CA TRP A 243 17.03 -4.86 -5.26
C TRP A 243 17.74 -4.65 -6.62
N ARG A 244 18.44 -5.67 -7.12
CA ARG A 244 19.10 -5.59 -8.44
C ARG A 244 18.10 -5.38 -9.57
N ASN A 245 16.94 -6.01 -9.53
CA ASN A 245 15.87 -5.80 -10.50
C ASN A 245 15.37 -4.35 -10.45
N CYS A 246 15.10 -3.81 -9.25
CA CYS A 246 14.73 -2.41 -9.05
C CYS A 246 15.76 -1.41 -9.59
N GLN A 247 17.01 -1.81 -9.83
CA GLN A 247 18.09 -0.94 -10.36
C GLN A 247 18.33 -1.09 -11.86
N ARG A 248 17.93 -2.21 -12.45
CA ARG A 248 18.30 -2.60 -13.83
C ARG A 248 17.12 -2.62 -14.77
N ASP A 249 16.00 -3.17 -14.34
CA ASP A 249 14.80 -3.26 -15.17
C ASP A 249 14.18 -1.86 -15.33
N THR A 250 13.84 -1.49 -16.56
CA THR A 250 13.19 -0.21 -16.87
C THR A 250 11.70 -0.22 -16.50
N SER A 251 11.14 -1.41 -16.28
CA SER A 251 9.76 -1.62 -15.83
C SER A 251 9.66 -1.82 -14.31
N ASP A 252 10.78 -1.98 -13.60
CA ASP A 252 10.78 -2.17 -12.14
C ASP A 252 11.36 -0.94 -11.42
N VAL A 253 10.46 -0.12 -10.89
CA VAL A 253 10.77 1.07 -10.07
C VAL A 253 10.19 0.98 -8.65
N LYS A 254 9.90 -0.24 -8.18
CA LYS A 254 9.37 -0.50 -6.82
C LYS A 254 10.37 -0.15 -5.71
#